data_AF-A0A2V9DBI2-F1
#
_entry.id   AF-A0A2V9DBI2-F1
#
_cell.length_a   1.000
_cell.length_b   1.000
_cell.length_c   1.000
_cell.angle_alpha   90.00
_cell.angle_beta   90.00
_cell.angle_gamma   90.00
#
_symmetry.space_group_name_H-M   'P 1'
#
loop_
_entity.id
_entity.type
_entity.pdbx_description
1 polymer ?
#
loop_
_entity_poly.entity_id
_entity_poly.type
_entity_poly.pdbx_seq_one_letter_code
_entity_poly.pdbx_strand_id
1 'polypeptide(L)' 'MKRLLASVLTALLVVTMTLAAVFLLTKASLVVAKMTNPLMRAVAVIAELVLGVVLLLGTVYLAVRLAVRIFGGGPPPQPD' A
#
# COMPACT_ATOMS: atom_id res chain seq x y z
N MET A 1 12.93 -15.03 18.47
CA MET A 1 13.65 -13.82 17.99
C MET A 1 13.44 -13.53 16.49
N LYS A 2 13.77 -14.44 15.56
CA LYS A 2 13.66 -14.18 14.09
C LYS A 2 12.26 -13.75 13.62
N ARG A 3 11.19 -14.38 14.14
CA ARG A 3 9.79 -14.00 13.83
C ARG A 3 9.40 -12.61 14.35
N LEU A 4 9.82 -12.25 15.56
CA LEU A 4 9.52 -10.95 16.17
C LEU A 4 10.21 -9.81 15.41
N LEU A 5 11.47 -10.01 15.02
CA LEU A 5 12.17 -9.02 14.19
C LEU A 5 11.48 -8.86 12.83
N ALA A 6 11.11 -9.98 12.18
CA ALA A 6 10.40 -9.95 10.91
C ALA A 6 9.03 -9.27 11.00
N SER A 7 8.28 -9.47 12.09
CA SER A 7 6.98 -8.82 12.29
C SER A 7 7.12 -7.31 12.50
N VAL A 8 8.10 -6.86 13.29
CA VAL A 8 8.37 -5.43 13.50
C VAL A 8 8.81 -4.77 12.19
N LEU A 9 9.71 -5.40 11.43
CA LEU A 9 10.15 -4.90 10.13
C LEU A 9 8.98 -4.82 9.13
N THR A 10 8.10 -5.82 9.13
CA THR A 10 6.91 -5.81 8.26
C THR A 10 5.97 -4.69 8.65
N ALA A 11 5.73 -4.47 9.94
CA ALA A 11 4.91 -3.36 10.41
C ALA A 11 5.51 -2.00 10.00
N LEU A 12 6.82 -1.79 10.20
CA LEU A 12 7.52 -0.58 9.77
C LEU A 12 7.44 -0.36 8.26
N LEU A 13 7.60 -1.42 7.47
CA LEU A 13 7.46 -1.35 6.02
C LEU A 13 6.05 -0.93 5.60
N VAL A 14 5.00 -1.53 6.19
CA VAL A 14 3.61 -1.19 5.85
C VAL A 14 3.29 0.26 6.24
N VAL A 15 3.75 0.71 7.41
CA VAL A 15 3.58 2.10 7.86
C VAL A 15 4.28 3.06 6.91
N THR A 16 5.54 2.78 6.54
CA THR A 16 6.30 3.65 5.62
C THR A 16 5.68 3.69 4.22
N MET A 17 5.21 2.56 3.69
CA MET A 17 4.52 2.55 2.40
C MET A 17 3.19 3.31 2.45
N THR A 18 2.44 3.22 3.55
CA THR A 18 1.18 3.96 3.73
C THR A 18 1.44 5.46 3.77
N LEU A 19 2.43 5.90 4.54
CA LEU A 19 2.85 7.31 4.60
C LEU A 19 3.33 7.80 3.23
N ALA A 20 4.12 6.99 2.51
CA ALA A 20 4.59 7.31 1.18
C ALA A 20 3.41 7.44 0.18
N ALA A 21 2.42 6.56 0.25
CA ALA A 21 1.23 6.62 -0.58
C ALA A 21 0.41 7.89 -0.31
N VAL A 22 0.16 8.22 0.96
CA VAL A 22 -0.52 9.46 1.36
C VAL A 22 0.23 10.69 0.83
N PHE A 23 1.55 10.73 1.01
CA PHE A 23 2.36 11.85 0.53
C PHE A 23 2.28 11.99 -1.00
N LEU A 24 2.44 10.88 -1.73
CA LEU A 24 2.43 10.88 -3.19
C LEU A 24 1.06 11.27 -3.75
N LEU A 25 -0.02 10.72 -3.19
CA LEU A 25 -1.39 11.07 -3.58
C LEU A 25 -1.69 12.54 -3.26
N THR A 26 -1.30 13.04 -2.09
CA THR A 26 -1.49 14.46 -1.74
C THR A 26 -0.76 15.38 -2.73
N LYS A 27 0.47 15.02 -3.14
CA LYS A 27 1.21 15.76 -4.16
C LYS A 27 0.50 15.71 -5.51
N ALA A 28 -0.03 14.55 -5.90
CA ALA A 28 -0.82 14.42 -7.12
C ALA A 28 -2.08 15.30 -7.06
N SER A 29 -2.85 15.26 -5.98
CA SER A 29 -4.05 16.09 -5.80
C SER A 29 -3.74 17.58 -5.93
N LEU A 30 -2.61 18.03 -5.35
CA LEU A 30 -2.17 19.43 -5.47
C LEU A 30 -1.82 19.83 -6.91
N VAL A 31 -1.29 18.90 -7.71
CA VAL A 31 -1.03 19.13 -9.13
C VAL A 31 -2.35 19.22 -9.90
N VAL A 32 -3.28 18.28 -9.66
CA VAL A 32 -4.60 18.28 -10.30
C VAL A 32 -5.40 19.55 -9.95
N ALA A 33 -5.38 19.96 -8.68
CA ALA A 33 -6.10 21.14 -8.20
C ALA A 33 -5.63 22.45 -8.86
N LYS A 34 -4.36 22.51 -9.28
CA LYS A 34 -3.79 23.68 -9.97
C LYS A 34 -4.07 23.70 -11.47
N MET A 35 -4.68 22.65 -12.03
CA MET A 35 -4.97 22.59 -13.47
C MET A 35 -6.19 23.45 -13.82
N THR A 36 -5.99 24.36 -14.78
CA THR A 36 -7.03 25.25 -15.30
C THR A 36 -7.80 24.64 -16.48
N ASN A 37 -7.15 23.82 -17.30
CA ASN A 37 -7.79 23.15 -18.43
C ASN A 37 -8.68 22.00 -17.91
N PRO A 38 -10.01 22.02 -18.17
CA PRO A 38 -10.95 21.05 -17.60
C PRO A 38 -10.74 19.63 -18.13
N LEU A 39 -10.34 19.48 -19.40
CA LEU A 39 -10.15 18.19 -20.04
C LEU A 39 -8.88 17.50 -19.51
N MET A 40 -7.78 18.27 -19.39
CA MET A 40 -6.56 17.81 -18.73
C MET A 40 -6.79 17.46 -17.26
N ARG A 41 -7.59 18.27 -16.54
CA ARG A 41 -7.91 18.00 -15.14
C ARG A 41 -8.68 16.69 -14.98
N ALA A 42 -9.65 16.41 -15.84
CA ALA A 42 -10.40 15.15 -15.81
C ALA A 42 -9.49 13.93 -16.00
N VAL A 43 -8.59 13.98 -16.99
CA VAL A 43 -7.60 12.90 -17.22
C VAL A 43 -6.68 12.73 -16.02
N ALA A 44 -6.23 13.84 -15.42
CA ALA A 44 -5.35 13.80 -14.25
C ALA A 44 -6.04 13.22 -13.02
N VAL A 45 -7.33 13.50 -12.79
CA VAL A 45 -8.13 12.85 -11.73
C VAL A 45 -8.21 11.34 -11.95
N ILE A 46 -8.47 10.88 -13.18
CA ILE A 46 -8.52 9.44 -13.48
C ILE A 46 -7.16 8.80 -13.21
N ALA A 47 -6.07 9.44 -13.64
CA ALA A 47 -4.71 8.96 -13.38
C ALA A 47 -4.40 8.90 -11.87
N GLU A 48 -4.82 9.91 -11.11
CA GLU A 48 -4.69 9.94 -9.65
C GLU A 48 -5.45 8.80 -8.98
N LEU A 49 -6.68 8.51 -9.41
CA LEU A 49 -7.47 7.38 -8.92
C LEU A 49 -6.80 6.04 -9.23
N VAL A 50 -6.31 5.86 -10.47
CA VAL A 50 -5.58 4.65 -10.86
C VAL A 50 -4.32 4.48 -10.02
N LEU A 51 -3.56 5.56 -9.82
CA LEU A 51 -2.39 5.56 -8.95
C LEU A 51 -2.76 5.15 -7.52
N GLY A 52 -3.85 5.70 -6.97
CA GLY A 52 -4.35 5.36 -5.64
C GLY A 52 -4.72 3.88 -5.51
N VAL A 53 -5.44 3.33 -6.48
CA VAL A 53 -5.79 1.91 -6.51
C VAL A 53 -4.54 1.03 -6.57
N VAL A 54 -3.57 1.36 -7.42
CA VAL A 54 -2.32 0.60 -7.54
C VAL A 54 -1.52 0.61 -6.24
N LEU A 55 -1.39 1.76 -5.59
CA LEU A 55 -0.70 1.89 -4.30
C LEU A 55 -1.42 1.10 -3.20
N LEU A 56 -2.76 1.18 -3.16
CA LEU A 56 -3.57 0.43 -2.20
C LEU A 56 -3.42 -1.08 -2.40
N LEU A 57 -3.57 -1.58 -3.63
CA LEU A 57 -3.41 -3.00 -3.92
C LEU A 57 -1.99 -3.48 -3.64
N GLY A 58 -0.98 -2.70 -4.02
CA GLY A 58 0.42 -3.03 -3.76
C GLY A 58 0.75 -3.13 -2.27
N THR A 59 0.28 -2.16 -1.47
CA THR A 59 0.47 -2.16 -0.01
C THR A 59 -0.25 -3.32 0.66
N VAL A 60 -1.52 -3.56 0.34
CA VAL A 60 -2.31 -4.67 0.89
C VAL A 60 -1.69 -6.01 0.51
N TYR A 61 -1.34 -6.20 -0.77
CA TYR A 61 -0.72 -7.43 -1.25
C TYR A 61 0.58 -7.74 -0.51
N LEU A 62 1.46 -6.75 -0.39
CA LEU A 62 2.75 -6.94 0.27
C LEU A 62 2.57 -7.23 1.77
N ALA A 63 1.69 -6.49 2.45
CA ALA A 63 1.38 -6.69 3.86
C ALA A 63 0.88 -8.11 4.11
N VAL A 64 -0.10 -8.57 3.34
CA VAL A 64 -0.69 -9.91 3.47
C VAL A 64 0.34 -10.98 3.15
N ARG A 65 1.07 -10.85 2.04
CA ARG A 65 2.06 -11.87 1.64
C ARG A 65 3.19 -12.02 2.66
N LEU A 66 3.65 -10.91 3.25
CA LEU A 66 4.65 -10.96 4.32
C LEU A 66 4.07 -11.55 5.61
N ALA A 67 2.85 -11.18 5.98
CA ALA A 67 2.17 -11.75 7.15
C ALA A 67 2.02 -13.27 7.01
N VAL A 68 1.50 -13.75 5.89
CA VAL A 68 1.38 -15.20 5.61
C VAL A 68 2.75 -15.88 5.63
N ARG A 69 3.80 -15.25 5.09
CA ARG A 69 5.15 -15.83 5.12
C ARG A 69 5.74 -15.94 6.54
N ILE A 70 5.42 -14.99 7.41
CA ILE A 70 5.94 -14.95 8.79
C ILE A 70 5.14 -15.89 9.71
N PHE A 71 3.81 -15.90 9.56
CA PHE A 71 2.87 -16.56 10.47
C PHE A 71 2.29 -17.89 9.94
N GLY A 72 2.29 -18.12 8.63
CA GLY A 72 1.65 -19.30 8.00
C GLY A 72 2.44 -20.61 8.09
N GLY A 73 3.66 -20.60 8.62
CA GLY A 73 4.48 -21.81 8.81
C GLY A 73 4.17 -22.59 10.10
N GLY A 74 2.91 -22.66 10.52
CA GLY A 74 2.46 -23.49 11.65
C GLY A 74 2.23 -24.95 11.22
N PRO A 75 2.26 -25.93 12.14
CA PRO A 75 1.87 -27.30 11.83
C PRO A 75 0.42 -27.31 11.28
N PRO A 76 0.12 -28.14 10.26
CA PRO A 76 -1.27 -28.32 9.83
C PRO A 76 -2.12 -28.80 11.01
N PRO A 77 -3.43 -28.44 11.07
CA PRO A 77 -4.32 -28.92 12.12
C PRO A 77 -4.27 -30.45 12.15
N GLN A 78 -3.91 -30.99 13.30
CA GLN A 78 -3.85 -32.44 13.53
C GLN A 78 -5.30 -32.92 13.65
N PRO A 79 -5.77 -33.84 12.80
CA PRO A 79 -7.10 -34.43 12.98
C PRO A 79 -7.13 -35.17 14.32
N ASP A 80 -8.18 -34.94 15.09
CA ASP A 80 -8.48 -35.66 16.34
C ASP A 80 -8.57 -37.18 16.12
#